data_AF-A0A9E3NDW6-F1
#
_entry.id   AF-A0A9E3NDW6-F1
#
_cell.length_a   1.000
_cell.length_b   1.000
_cell.length_c   1.000
_cell.angle_alpha   90.00
_cell.angle_beta   90.00
_cell.angle_gamma   90.00
#
_symmetry.space_group_name_H-M   'P 1'
#
loop_
_entity.id
_entity.type
_entity.pdbx_description
1 polymer ?
#
loop_
_entity_poly.entity_id
_entity_poly.type
_entity_poly.pdbx_seq_one_letter_code
_entity_poly.pdbx_strand_id
1 'polypeptide(L)'
;MSTIHLGKTSSLPASPELAVLDYVPNPRPAALYLIRFAAPEFTSLCPVTGQPDFAHLVIDYAPGETIVESKSLKLFLGAFRNHAAFHEDCTVGIGERLFAEMQPKWLRIGGYWYPRGGIPLDVFWQSGEPPEGLWVPDQGVPGYRGRG
;
A
#
# COMPACT_ATOMS: atom_id res chain seq x y z
N MET A 1 16.01 3.17 -17.97
CA MET A 1 14.82 3.87 -17.45
C MET A 1 15.31 4.95 -16.50
N SER A 2 14.81 6.19 -16.63
CA SER A 2 15.15 7.29 -15.71
C SER A 2 14.03 7.41 -14.69
N THR A 3 14.34 7.21 -13.41
CA THR A 3 13.39 7.37 -12.29
C THR A 3 13.16 8.85 -11.98
N ILE A 4 11.93 9.25 -11.68
CA ILE A 4 11.52 10.63 -11.39
C ILE A 4 11.95 11.05 -9.97
N HIS A 5 11.88 10.14 -9.00
CA HIS A 5 12.01 10.41 -7.57
C HIS A 5 13.31 9.86 -6.99
N LEU A 6 13.77 8.68 -7.39
CA LEU A 6 14.95 8.04 -6.79
C LEU A 6 16.20 8.92 -6.96
N GLY A 7 16.90 9.15 -5.84
CA GLY A 7 18.12 9.99 -5.79
C GLY A 7 17.90 11.50 -6.01
N LYS A 8 16.64 11.95 -6.11
CA LYS A 8 16.28 13.35 -6.41
C LYS A 8 15.55 14.00 -5.23
N THR A 9 15.36 15.31 -5.24
CA THR A 9 14.42 15.98 -4.31
C THR A 9 13.01 15.90 -4.89
N SER A 10 12.01 15.62 -4.05
CA SER A 10 10.61 15.52 -4.49
C SER A 10 9.69 16.07 -3.41
N SER A 11 8.67 16.82 -3.81
CA SER A 11 7.59 17.26 -2.93
C SER A 11 6.52 16.19 -2.80
N LEU A 12 5.69 16.30 -1.77
CA LEU A 12 4.50 15.47 -1.63
C LEU A 12 3.49 15.83 -2.75
N PRO A 13 2.89 14.84 -3.43
CA PRO A 13 1.80 15.10 -4.37
C PRO A 13 0.59 15.72 -3.66
N ALA A 14 -0.17 16.55 -4.38
CA ALA A 14 -1.35 17.21 -3.82
C ALA A 14 -2.53 16.25 -3.58
N SER A 15 -2.58 15.13 -4.32
CA SER A 15 -3.60 14.09 -4.16
C SER A 15 -3.08 12.74 -4.68
N PRO A 16 -3.72 11.62 -4.30
CA PRO A 16 -3.34 10.29 -4.79
C PRO A 16 -3.36 10.16 -6.32
N GLU A 17 -4.28 10.84 -7.00
CA GLU A 17 -4.43 10.78 -8.46
C GLU A 17 -3.26 11.45 -9.20
N LEU A 18 -2.62 12.43 -8.55
CA LEU A 18 -1.46 13.16 -9.08
C LEU A 18 -0.12 12.54 -8.68
N ALA A 19 -0.12 11.53 -7.82
CA ALA A 19 1.09 10.81 -7.46
C ALA A 19 1.54 9.92 -8.61
N VAL A 20 2.85 9.92 -8.87
CA VAL A 20 3.47 9.12 -9.93
C VAL A 20 4.38 8.08 -9.29
N LEU A 21 4.21 6.82 -9.69
CA LEU A 21 5.06 5.73 -9.27
C LEU A 21 6.27 5.60 -10.20
N ASP A 22 7.41 5.28 -9.61
CA ASP A 22 8.63 4.91 -10.32
C ASP A 22 8.80 3.39 -10.28
N TYR A 23 9.51 2.90 -11.30
CA TYR A 23 9.77 1.48 -11.46
C TYR A 23 11.24 1.25 -11.79
N VAL A 24 11.78 0.16 -11.26
CA VAL A 24 13.10 -0.36 -11.63
C VAL A 24 12.97 -1.81 -12.09
N PRO A 25 13.92 -2.32 -12.91
CA PRO A 25 13.89 -3.71 -13.36
C PRO A 25 13.89 -4.69 -12.19
N ASN A 26 13.09 -5.74 -12.27
CA ASN A 26 13.18 -6.88 -11.37
C ASN A 26 14.55 -7.55 -11.56
N PRO A 27 15.42 -7.64 -10.53
CA PRO A 27 16.75 -8.22 -10.66
C PRO A 27 16.73 -9.76 -10.77
N ARG A 28 15.61 -10.41 -10.47
CA ARG A 28 15.42 -11.87 -10.44
C ARG A 28 14.09 -12.28 -11.12
N PRO A 29 13.89 -11.97 -12.42
CA PRO A 29 12.58 -12.17 -13.08
C PRO A 29 12.17 -13.65 -13.21
N ALA A 30 13.14 -14.55 -13.21
CA ALA A 30 12.90 -16.00 -13.26
C ALA A 30 12.46 -16.59 -11.90
N ALA A 31 12.71 -15.91 -10.79
CA ALA A 31 12.33 -16.39 -9.46
C ALA A 31 10.90 -15.98 -9.12
N LEU A 32 10.14 -16.87 -8.51
CA LEU A 32 8.90 -16.53 -7.83
C LEU A 32 9.22 -16.17 -6.38
N TYR A 33 9.02 -14.90 -6.01
CA TYR A 33 9.30 -14.40 -4.68
C TYR A 33 8.32 -13.31 -4.28
N LEU A 34 8.21 -13.06 -2.99
CA LEU A 34 7.34 -12.03 -2.43
C LEU A 34 8.17 -10.81 -2.01
N ILE A 35 7.63 -9.63 -2.28
CA ILE A 35 8.08 -8.37 -1.69
C ILE A 35 6.97 -7.85 -0.77
N ARG A 36 7.34 -7.45 0.45
CA ARG A 36 6.45 -6.80 1.43
C ARG A 36 6.85 -5.35 1.66
N PHE A 37 5.89 -4.45 1.58
CA PHE A 37 5.97 -3.12 2.17
C PHE A 37 5.08 -3.07 3.41
N ALA A 38 5.69 -2.72 4.54
CA ALA A 38 4.97 -2.38 5.77
C ALA A 38 5.02 -0.85 5.94
N ALA A 39 3.86 -0.21 5.86
CA ALA A 39 3.69 1.23 5.98
C ALA A 39 2.87 1.53 7.26
N PRO A 40 3.52 1.59 8.44
CA PRO A 40 2.86 1.84 9.72
C PRO A 40 2.42 3.29 9.94
N GLU A 41 2.77 4.19 9.01
CA GLU A 41 2.57 5.64 9.12
C GLU A 41 1.47 6.15 8.17
N PHE A 42 0.61 5.28 7.64
CA PHE A 42 -0.43 5.70 6.71
C PHE A 42 -1.52 6.50 7.42
N THR A 43 -2.01 7.56 6.76
CA THR A 43 -3.10 8.39 7.26
C THR A 43 -3.90 9.01 6.13
N SER A 44 -5.21 9.17 6.35
CA SER A 44 -6.16 9.86 5.47
C SER A 44 -7.21 10.59 6.30
N LEU A 45 -8.16 11.27 5.66
CA LEU A 45 -9.26 11.95 6.34
C LEU A 45 -10.56 11.15 6.25
N CYS A 46 -11.34 11.14 7.33
CA CYS A 46 -12.71 10.66 7.32
C CYS A 46 -13.57 11.58 6.44
N PRO A 47 -14.29 11.07 5.44
CA PRO A 47 -15.07 11.90 4.51
C PRO A 47 -16.27 12.61 5.17
N VAL A 48 -16.74 12.10 6.31
CA VAL A 48 -17.89 12.68 7.04
C VAL A 48 -17.46 13.76 8.02
N THR A 49 -16.36 13.53 8.76
CA THR A 49 -15.98 14.38 9.90
C THR A 49 -14.74 15.23 9.63
N GLY A 50 -13.96 14.92 8.60
CA GLY A 50 -12.66 15.54 8.33
C GLY A 50 -11.57 15.18 9.35
N GLN A 51 -11.84 14.28 10.31
CA GLN A 51 -10.84 13.86 11.27
C GLN A 51 -9.80 12.92 10.63
N PRO A 52 -8.52 12.99 11.04
CA PRO A 52 -7.48 12.13 10.50
C PRO A 52 -7.59 10.70 11.04
N ASP A 53 -7.70 9.73 10.14
CA ASP A 53 -7.64 8.30 10.41
C ASP A 53 -6.21 7.79 10.17
N PHE A 54 -5.82 6.73 10.88
CA PHE A 54 -4.48 6.15 10.81
C PHE A 54 -4.57 4.65 10.59
N ALA A 55 -3.63 4.10 9.82
CA ALA A 55 -3.55 2.67 9.56
C ALA A 55 -2.12 2.18 9.45
N HIS A 56 -1.94 0.89 9.74
CA HIS A 56 -0.80 0.14 9.25
C HIS A 56 -1.21 -0.53 7.94
N LEU A 57 -0.61 -0.15 6.81
CA LEU A 57 -0.82 -0.86 5.55
C LEU A 57 0.27 -1.91 5.34
N VAL A 58 -0.11 -3.14 5.03
CA VAL A 58 0.81 -4.20 4.60
C VAL A 58 0.48 -4.59 3.17
N ILE A 59 1.40 -4.32 2.25
CA ILE A 59 1.28 -4.61 0.83
C ILE A 59 2.27 -5.72 0.49
N ASP A 60 1.73 -6.85 0.05
CA ASP A 60 2.51 -8.02 -0.37
C ASP A 60 2.28 -8.23 -1.85
N TYR A 61 3.34 -8.42 -2.63
CA TYR A 61 3.17 -8.72 -4.06
C TYR A 61 4.27 -9.63 -4.61
N ALA A 62 3.92 -10.41 -5.62
CA ALA A 62 4.85 -11.16 -6.44
C ALA A 62 5.15 -10.35 -7.71
N PRO A 63 6.39 -9.87 -7.90
CA PRO A 63 6.69 -8.93 -8.99
C PRO A 63 6.64 -9.58 -10.37
N GLY A 64 6.35 -8.75 -11.37
CA GLY A 64 6.53 -9.05 -12.80
C GLY A 64 7.95 -8.69 -13.26
N GLU A 65 8.04 -8.03 -14.41
CA GLU A 65 9.32 -7.56 -15.00
C GLU A 65 9.93 -6.37 -14.26
N THR A 66 9.12 -5.61 -13.52
CA THR A 66 9.55 -4.45 -12.75
C THR A 66 9.13 -4.56 -11.28
N ILE A 67 9.78 -3.74 -10.45
CA ILE A 67 9.42 -3.53 -9.05
C ILE A 67 9.17 -2.03 -8.84
N VAL A 68 8.19 -1.70 -8.00
CA VAL A 68 7.93 -0.32 -7.62
C VAL A 68 9.07 0.22 -6.76
N GLU A 69 9.47 1.46 -7.03
CA GLU A 69 10.52 2.14 -6.28
C GLU A 69 9.96 2.69 -4.96
N SER A 70 10.62 2.35 -3.86
CA SER A 70 10.12 2.61 -2.49
C SER A 70 9.82 4.08 -2.16
N LYS A 71 10.59 5.04 -2.68
CA LYS A 71 10.35 6.46 -2.43
C LYS A 71 9.12 6.94 -3.19
N SER A 72 8.91 6.52 -4.44
CA SER A 72 7.69 6.85 -5.18
C SER A 72 6.43 6.28 -4.49
N LEU A 73 6.50 5.04 -3.99
CA LEU A 73 5.43 4.44 -3.19
C LEU A 73 5.16 5.24 -1.92
N LYS A 74 6.21 5.67 -1.21
CA LYS A 74 6.07 6.55 -0.03
C LYS A 74 5.35 7.86 -0.39
N LEU A 75 5.68 8.48 -1.52
CA LEU A 75 5.04 9.73 -1.96
C LEU A 75 3.57 9.50 -2.34
N PHE A 76 3.25 8.38 -3.01
CA PHE A 76 1.88 7.98 -3.30
C PHE A 76 1.06 7.79 -2.02
N LEU A 77 1.53 6.97 -1.08
CA LEU A 77 0.85 6.75 0.20
C LEU A 77 0.73 8.06 1.00
N GLY A 78 1.76 8.90 0.98
CA GLY A 78 1.73 10.21 1.64
C GLY A 78 0.71 11.18 1.04
N ALA A 79 0.36 11.04 -0.24
CA ALA A 79 -0.62 11.91 -0.90
C ALA A 79 -2.04 11.73 -0.34
N PHE A 80 -2.30 10.65 0.40
CA PHE A 80 -3.58 10.42 1.07
C PHE A 80 -3.76 11.27 2.33
N ARG A 81 -2.71 11.92 2.84
CA ARG A 81 -2.74 12.64 4.15
C ARG A 81 -3.90 13.60 4.31
N ASN A 82 -4.26 14.31 3.23
CA ASN A 82 -5.38 15.25 3.20
C ASN A 82 -6.50 14.81 2.25
N HIS A 83 -6.49 13.55 1.82
CA HIS A 83 -7.51 12.95 0.97
C HIS A 83 -8.61 12.33 1.84
N ALA A 84 -9.87 12.57 1.47
CA ALA A 84 -11.03 12.13 2.21
C ALA A 84 -11.63 10.87 1.60
N ALA A 85 -11.56 9.74 2.30
CA ALA A 85 -12.07 8.46 1.83
C ALA A 85 -12.37 7.51 2.99
N PHE A 86 -13.32 6.59 2.77
CA PHE A 86 -13.60 5.51 3.73
C PHE A 86 -12.41 4.54 3.78
N HIS A 87 -12.29 3.81 4.90
CA HIS A 87 -11.16 2.90 5.12
C HIS A 87 -11.12 1.79 4.07
N GLU A 88 -12.30 1.30 3.67
CA GLU A 88 -12.51 0.30 2.64
C GLU A 88 -12.05 0.80 1.28
N ASP A 89 -12.52 1.98 0.88
CA ASP A 89 -12.19 2.61 -0.39
C ASP A 89 -10.69 2.95 -0.48
N CYS A 90 -10.10 3.50 0.59
CA CYS A 90 -8.65 3.70 0.69
C CYS A 90 -7.89 2.40 0.51
N THR A 91 -8.23 1.35 1.26
CA THR A 91 -7.44 0.11 1.27
C THR A 91 -7.56 -0.64 -0.05
N VAL A 92 -8.80 -0.86 -0.51
CA VAL A 92 -9.06 -1.58 -1.76
C VAL A 92 -8.56 -0.77 -2.96
N GLY A 93 -8.85 0.54 -3.01
CA GLY A 93 -8.44 1.42 -4.10
C GLY A 93 -6.92 1.53 -4.24
N ILE A 94 -6.18 1.57 -3.13
CA ILE A 94 -4.70 1.48 -3.16
C ILE A 94 -4.26 0.14 -3.78
N GLY A 95 -4.83 -0.97 -3.32
CA GLY A 95 -4.51 -2.30 -3.83
C GLY A 95 -4.77 -2.45 -5.33
N GLU A 96 -5.95 -2.04 -5.79
CA GLU A 96 -6.35 -2.08 -7.19
C GLU A 96 -5.49 -1.18 -8.07
N ARG A 97 -5.22 0.07 -7.63
CA ARG A 97 -4.34 1.00 -8.34
C ARG A 97 -2.93 0.44 -8.49
N LEU A 98 -2.36 -0.08 -7.40
CA LEU A 98 -1.03 -0.67 -7.43
C LEU A 98 -1.00 -1.91 -8.32
N PHE A 99 -1.98 -2.80 -8.25
CA PHE A 99 -2.06 -3.97 -9.13
C PHE A 99 -2.12 -3.57 -10.61
N ALA A 100 -2.99 -2.61 -10.95
CA ALA A 100 -3.16 -2.13 -12.31
C ALA A 100 -1.92 -1.41 -12.87
N GLU A 101 -1.18 -0.65 -12.06
CA GLU A 101 -0.01 0.10 -12.55
C GLU A 101 1.27 -0.73 -12.51
N MET A 102 1.49 -1.50 -11.44
CA MET A 102 2.70 -2.31 -11.25
C MET A 102 2.72 -3.57 -12.13
N GLN A 103 1.55 -4.03 -12.60
CA GLN A 103 1.40 -5.29 -13.34
C GLN A 103 2.13 -6.48 -12.67
N PRO A 104 1.93 -6.71 -11.35
CA PRO A 104 2.56 -7.83 -10.66
C PRO A 104 1.86 -9.13 -11.05
N LYS A 105 2.49 -10.27 -10.79
CA LYS A 105 1.85 -11.59 -10.95
C LYS A 105 0.70 -11.78 -9.96
N TRP A 106 0.82 -11.16 -8.78
CA TRP A 106 -0.17 -11.19 -7.71
C TRP A 106 0.09 -10.06 -6.70
N LEU A 107 -0.96 -9.53 -6.09
CA LEU A 107 -0.86 -8.54 -5.01
C LEU A 107 -1.95 -8.79 -3.97
N ARG A 108 -1.62 -8.58 -2.69
CA ARG A 108 -2.60 -8.36 -1.62
C ARG A 108 -2.25 -7.14 -0.79
N ILE A 109 -3.26 -6.57 -0.18
CA ILE A 109 -3.14 -5.49 0.80
C ILE A 109 -3.99 -5.81 2.03
N GLY A 110 -3.45 -5.51 3.21
CA GLY A 110 -4.19 -5.43 4.45
C GLY A 110 -4.05 -4.02 5.03
N GLY A 111 -5.17 -3.37 5.30
CA GLY A 111 -5.24 -2.10 6.01
C GLY A 111 -5.75 -2.33 7.42
N TYR A 112 -4.88 -2.14 8.41
CA TYR A 112 -5.19 -2.31 9.83
C TYR A 112 -5.45 -0.95 10.45
N TRP A 113 -6.71 -0.55 10.52
CA TRP A 113 -7.10 0.81 10.89
C TRP A 113 -7.26 0.98 12.39
N TYR A 114 -6.81 2.12 12.87
CA TYR A 114 -6.88 2.48 14.29
C TYR A 114 -8.34 2.75 14.66
N PRO A 115 -8.75 2.40 15.89
CA PRO A 115 -10.16 2.35 16.24
C PRO A 115 -10.83 3.72 16.26
N ARG A 116 -12.10 3.73 15.83
CA ARG A 116 -13.06 4.78 16.10
C ARG A 116 -14.11 4.25 17.07
N GLY A 117 -14.35 4.99 18.15
CA GLY A 117 -15.26 4.51 19.22
C GLY A 117 -14.81 3.20 19.89
N GLY A 118 -13.52 2.89 19.87
CA GLY A 118 -12.98 1.64 20.42
C GLY A 118 -13.09 0.41 19.50
N ILE A 119 -13.53 0.58 18.25
CA ILE A 119 -13.73 -0.50 17.28
C ILE A 119 -12.69 -0.35 16.15
N PRO A 120 -11.70 -1.25 16.03
CA PRO A 120 -10.79 -1.27 14.89
C PRO A 120 -11.50 -1.81 13.65
N LEU A 121 -11.01 -1.44 12.48
CA LEU A 121 -11.46 -1.99 11.21
C LEU A 121 -10.25 -2.49 10.44
N ASP A 122 -10.24 -3.79 10.14
CA ASP A 122 -9.22 -4.36 9.27
C ASP A 122 -9.86 -4.68 7.91
N VAL A 123 -9.26 -4.17 6.84
CA VAL A 123 -9.75 -4.34 5.46
C VAL A 123 -8.71 -5.11 4.66
N PHE A 124 -9.15 -6.13 3.92
CA PHE A 124 -8.27 -6.99 3.14
C PHE A 124 -8.74 -7.08 1.70
N TRP A 125 -7.79 -7.07 0.77
CA TRP A 125 -8.04 -7.31 -0.64
C TRP A 125 -6.86 -8.04 -1.27
N GLN A 126 -7.14 -8.90 -2.26
CA GLN A 126 -6.11 -9.53 -3.08
C GLN A 126 -6.58 -9.69 -4.53
N SER A 127 -5.65 -9.67 -5.47
CA SER A 127 -5.94 -9.71 -6.91
C SER A 127 -6.43 -11.07 -7.41
N GLY A 128 -6.37 -12.11 -6.59
CA GLY A 128 -6.75 -13.49 -6.93
C GLY A 128 -6.05 -14.50 -6.02
N GLU A 129 -6.05 -15.76 -6.43
CA GLU A 129 -5.27 -16.80 -5.75
C GLU A 129 -3.76 -16.51 -5.89
N PRO A 130 -2.96 -16.71 -4.83
CA PRO A 130 -1.51 -16.62 -4.92
C PRO A 130 -0.97 -17.63 -5.95
N PRO A 131 0.04 -17.26 -6.77
CA PRO A 131 0.69 -18.19 -7.68
C PRO A 131 1.16 -19.45 -6.95
N GLU A 132 0.97 -20.60 -7.58
CA GLU A 132 1.39 -21.89 -7.01
C GLU A 132 2.88 -21.85 -6.64
N GLY A 133 3.19 -22.29 -5.42
CA GLY A 133 4.56 -22.28 -4.88
C GLY A 133 5.06 -20.93 -4.37
N LEU A 134 4.27 -19.84 -4.45
CA LEU A 134 4.62 -18.58 -3.80
C LEU A 134 4.57 -18.74 -2.27
N TRP A 135 5.68 -18.47 -1.59
CA TRP A 135 5.67 -18.40 -0.14
C TRP A 135 5.03 -17.08 0.33
N VAL A 136 3.87 -17.17 0.97
CA VAL A 136 3.12 -16.03 1.48
C VAL A 136 3.07 -16.10 3.02
N PRO A 137 3.90 -15.33 3.75
CA PRO A 137 3.89 -15.32 5.20
C PRO A 137 2.66 -14.58 5.73
N ASP A 138 2.26 -14.83 6.98
CA ASP A 138 1.25 -14.02 7.67
C ASP A 138 1.66 -12.53 7.67
N GLN A 139 0.69 -11.61 7.66
CA GLN A 139 1.00 -10.17 7.65
C GLN A 139 1.60 -9.69 8.98
N GLY A 140 1.37 -10.40 10.09
CA GLY A 140 2.05 -10.20 11.35
C GLY A 140 1.69 -8.90 12.06
N VAL A 141 0.61 -8.23 11.65
CA VAL A 141 0.11 -7.05 12.35
C VAL A 141 -0.79 -7.53 13.49
N PRO A 142 -0.42 -7.32 14.76
CA PRO A 142 -1.27 -7.70 15.87
C PRO A 142 -2.56 -6.87 15.82
N GLY A 143 -3.70 -7.51 16.05
CA GLY A 143 -4.97 -6.81 16.22
C GLY A 143 -4.86 -5.74 17.32
N TYR A 144 -5.64 -4.66 17.16
CA TYR A 144 -5.62 -3.55 18.11
C TYR A 144 -5.83 -4.06 19.54
N ARG A 145 -4.86 -3.76 20.40
CA ARG A 145 -4.99 -3.91 21.85
C ARG A 145 -5.27 -2.52 22.40
N GLY A 146 -6.40 -2.37 23.10
CA GLY A 146 -6.74 -1.15 23.82
C GLY A 146 -5.66 -0.73 24.80
N ARG A 147 -5.90 0.35 25.54
CA ARG A 147 -5.10 0.59 26.74
C ARG A 147 -5.42 -0.57 27.69
N GLY A 148 -4.42 -1.42 27.93
CA GLY A 148 -4.55 -2.65 28.74
C GLY A 148 -5.13 -2.40 30.11
#